data_AF-A0A961AXW4-F1
#
_entry.id   AF-A0A961AXW4-F1
#
_cell.length_a   1.000
_cell.length_b   1.000
_cell.length_c   1.000
_cell.angle_alpha   90.00
_cell.angle_beta   90.00
_cell.angle_gamma   90.00
#
_symmetry.space_group_name_H-M   'P 1'
#
loop_
_entity.id
_entity.type
_entity.pdbx_description
1 polymer ?
#
loop_
_entity_poly.entity_id
_entity_poly.type
_entity_poly.pdbx_seq_one_letter_code
_entity_poly.pdbx_strand_id
1 'polypeptide(L)'
;ENSLSLTGSVAMGTGVMIGAGIFALTGQVAEQAGGLFPLAFLAAAIVAGFSAYSYVKMAEQYPSAGGIAMFLMKAYGKGTVTAGMALLMYFSMVINESLVARTFGTYTLQLFDAEDNQFLVPMLGVGLLVAAFIVNILGNKFIGTFSTVTAVIKIAGIVLFAAAGLWVSGLTFDSVGVTQRSSAGSFLSATA
;
A
#
# COMPACT_ATOMS: atom_id res chain seq x y z
N GLU A 1 -22.06 4.04 -19.46
CA GLU A 1 -21.35 5.31 -19.74
C GLU A 1 -20.59 5.91 -18.54
N ASN A 2 -20.46 5.22 -17.39
CA ASN A 2 -19.61 5.62 -16.25
C ASN A 2 -18.62 4.49 -15.85
N SER A 3 -18.16 3.69 -16.81
CA SER A 3 -17.22 2.58 -16.57
C SER A 3 -15.79 3.02 -16.83
N LEU A 4 -14.89 2.72 -15.91
CA LEU A 4 -13.46 2.92 -16.07
C LEU A 4 -12.92 1.96 -17.13
N SER A 5 -11.97 2.40 -17.96
CA SER A 5 -11.29 1.50 -18.89
C SER A 5 -10.51 0.42 -18.13
N LEU A 6 -10.21 -0.70 -18.77
CA LEU A 6 -9.36 -1.75 -18.18
C LEU A 6 -8.00 -1.17 -17.74
N THR A 7 -7.38 -0.38 -18.62
CA THR A 7 -6.10 0.29 -18.35
C THR A 7 -6.22 1.29 -17.20
N GLY A 8 -7.30 2.07 -17.14
CA GLY A 8 -7.56 2.99 -16.04
C GLY A 8 -7.76 2.25 -14.73
N SER A 9 -8.51 1.14 -14.74
CA SER A 9 -8.76 0.29 -13.57
C SER A 9 -7.48 -0.34 -13.03
N VAL A 10 -6.61 -0.85 -13.92
CA VAL A 10 -5.30 -1.39 -13.54
C VAL A 10 -4.40 -0.29 -12.98
N ALA A 11 -4.32 0.87 -13.66
CA ALA A 11 -3.49 1.98 -13.21
C ALA A 11 -3.93 2.52 -11.84
N MET A 12 -5.25 2.65 -11.61
CA MET A 12 -5.77 3.03 -10.30
C MET A 12 -5.47 1.97 -9.24
N GLY A 13 -5.67 0.69 -9.55
CA GLY A 13 -5.35 -0.40 -8.63
C GLY A 13 -3.88 -0.40 -8.23
N THR A 14 -2.97 -0.31 -9.19
CA THR A 14 -1.53 -0.20 -8.94
C THR A 14 -1.18 1.07 -8.18
N GLY A 15 -1.80 2.21 -8.51
CA GLY A 15 -1.57 3.49 -7.85
C GLY A 15 -1.96 3.50 -6.36
N VAL A 16 -2.99 2.74 -5.99
CA VAL A 16 -3.41 2.54 -4.58
C VAL A 16 -2.42 1.64 -3.84
N MET A 17 -1.88 0.61 -4.49
CA MET A 17 -0.87 -0.28 -3.89
C MET A 17 0.46 0.44 -3.62
N ILE A 18 0.85 1.36 -4.51
CA ILE A 18 2.02 2.23 -4.31
C ILE A 18 1.61 3.39 -3.37
N GLY A 19 1.42 3.06 -2.10
CA GLY A 19 1.02 3.97 -1.04
C GLY A 19 2.18 4.53 -0.22
N ALA A 20 1.86 5.13 0.92
CA ALA A 20 2.84 5.66 1.87
C ALA A 20 3.79 4.58 2.42
N GLY A 21 3.34 3.33 2.51
CA GLY A 21 4.10 2.22 3.08
C GLY A 21 5.44 1.94 2.38
N ILE A 22 5.50 2.06 1.04
CA ILE A 22 6.75 1.78 0.32
C ILE A 22 7.83 2.85 0.56
N PHE A 23 7.41 4.08 0.87
CA PHE A 23 8.33 5.17 1.16
C PHE A 23 8.69 5.24 2.65
N ALA A 24 7.74 4.93 3.54
CA ALA A 24 7.92 5.07 4.99
C ALA A 24 8.49 3.84 5.69
N LEU A 25 8.10 2.65 5.27
CA LEU A 25 8.38 1.43 6.02
C LEU A 25 9.41 0.54 5.33
N THR A 26 9.54 0.62 4.00
CA THR A 26 10.44 -0.29 3.26
C THR A 26 11.89 -0.18 3.70
N GLY A 27 12.38 1.03 4.02
CA GLY A 27 13.73 1.21 4.57
C GLY A 27 13.92 0.51 5.91
N GLN A 28 12.97 0.65 6.83
CA GLN A 28 13.01 0.00 8.15
C GLN A 28 12.91 -1.53 8.03
N VAL A 29 12.06 -2.02 7.13
CA VAL A 29 11.96 -3.46 6.84
C VAL A 29 13.25 -3.98 6.23
N ALA A 30 13.89 -3.22 5.34
CA ALA A 30 15.19 -3.60 4.76
C ALA A 30 16.30 -3.62 5.81
N GLU A 31 16.31 -2.66 6.73
CA GLU A 31 17.25 -2.61 7.86
C GLU A 31 17.08 -3.83 8.78
N GLN A 32 15.83 -4.19 9.11
CA GLN A 32 15.54 -5.32 9.98
C GLN A 32 15.74 -6.69 9.30
N ALA A 33 15.33 -6.83 8.04
CA ALA A 33 15.45 -8.08 7.29
C ALA A 33 16.88 -8.31 6.73
N GLY A 34 17.67 -7.25 6.61
CA GLY A 34 19.03 -7.29 6.05
C GLY A 34 19.05 -7.93 4.67
N GLY A 35 19.97 -8.87 4.45
CA GLY A 35 20.09 -9.60 3.17
C GLY A 35 18.86 -10.43 2.77
N LEU A 36 17.96 -10.76 3.71
CA LEU A 36 16.75 -11.51 3.42
C LEU A 36 15.60 -10.64 2.87
N PHE A 37 15.80 -9.32 2.80
CA PHE A 37 14.78 -8.37 2.35
C PHE A 37 14.12 -8.74 1.00
N PRO A 38 14.86 -9.11 -0.07
CA PRO A 38 14.25 -9.52 -1.34
C PRO A 38 13.39 -10.79 -1.21
N LEU A 39 13.81 -11.73 -0.36
CA LEU A 39 13.08 -12.98 -0.13
C LEU A 39 11.76 -12.72 0.62
N ALA A 40 11.77 -11.81 1.60
CA ALA A 40 10.57 -11.37 2.30
C ALA A 40 9.57 -10.69 1.35
N PHE A 41 10.06 -9.85 0.44
CA PHE A 41 9.23 -9.24 -0.62
C PHE A 41 8.64 -10.28 -1.57
N LEU A 42 9.41 -11.29 -1.97
CA LEU A 42 8.93 -12.37 -2.83
C LEU A 42 7.84 -13.20 -2.11
N ALA A 43 8.03 -13.51 -0.83
CA ALA A 43 7.02 -14.20 -0.03
C ALA A 43 5.72 -13.39 0.07
N ALA A 44 5.81 -12.09 0.33
CA ALA A 44 4.65 -11.19 0.35
C ALA A 44 3.94 -11.16 -1.01
N ALA A 45 4.69 -11.13 -2.12
CA ALA A 45 4.13 -11.16 -3.47
C ALA A 45 3.36 -12.46 -3.77
N ILE A 46 3.84 -13.61 -3.31
CA ILE A 46 3.15 -14.90 -3.46
C ILE A 46 1.81 -14.89 -2.71
N VAL A 47 1.80 -14.42 -1.46
CA VAL A 47 0.57 -14.33 -0.64
C VAL A 47 -0.44 -13.37 -1.27
N ALA A 48 0.03 -12.21 -1.75
CA ALA A 48 -0.81 -11.27 -2.49
C ALA A 48 -1.36 -11.88 -3.79
N GLY A 49 -0.57 -12.69 -4.49
CA GLY A 49 -0.98 -13.40 -5.71
C GLY A 49 -2.14 -14.37 -5.48
N PHE A 50 -2.12 -15.16 -4.41
CA PHE A 50 -3.24 -16.04 -4.05
C PHE A 50 -4.52 -15.25 -3.75
N SER A 51 -4.38 -14.11 -3.07
CA SER A 51 -5.50 -13.20 -2.77
C SER A 51 -6.09 -12.61 -4.05
N ALA A 52 -5.22 -12.11 -4.94
CA ALA A 52 -5.62 -11.56 -6.24
C ALA A 52 -6.34 -12.60 -7.10
N TYR A 53 -5.83 -13.85 -7.17
CA TYR A 53 -6.48 -14.93 -7.92
C TYR A 53 -7.90 -15.23 -7.40
N SER A 54 -8.05 -15.29 -6.08
CA SER A 54 -9.35 -15.50 -5.42
C SER A 54 -10.34 -14.37 -5.76
N TYR A 55 -9.88 -13.12 -5.76
CA TYR A 55 -10.71 -11.98 -6.14
C TYR A 55 -11.08 -11.98 -7.62
N VAL A 56 -10.17 -12.36 -8.53
CA VAL A 56 -10.46 -12.47 -9.97
C VAL A 56 -11.56 -13.51 -10.19
N LYS A 57 -11.45 -14.71 -9.59
CA LYS A 57 -12.46 -15.76 -9.74
C LYS A 57 -13.83 -15.36 -9.20
N MET A 58 -13.86 -14.67 -8.05
CA MET A 58 -15.11 -14.15 -7.49
C MET A 58 -15.71 -13.03 -8.32
N ALA A 59 -14.88 -12.14 -8.88
CA ALA A 59 -15.34 -11.06 -9.76
C ALA A 59 -15.90 -11.57 -11.09
N GLU A 60 -15.32 -12.63 -11.66
CA GLU A 60 -15.82 -13.32 -12.85
C GLU A 60 -17.19 -13.98 -12.57
N GLN A 61 -17.32 -14.66 -11.42
CA GLN A 61 -18.53 -15.41 -11.09
C GLN A 61 -19.69 -14.53 -10.60
N TYR A 62 -19.38 -13.43 -9.90
CA TYR A 62 -20.36 -12.55 -9.26
C TYR A 62 -20.09 -11.08 -9.60
N PRO A 63 -20.30 -10.66 -10.85
CA PRO A 63 -20.11 -9.26 -11.25
C PRO A 63 -21.11 -8.39 -10.49
N SER A 64 -20.59 -7.54 -9.60
CA SER A 64 -21.40 -6.65 -8.76
C SER A 64 -20.68 -5.33 -8.52
N ALA A 65 -21.44 -4.24 -8.52
CA ALA A 65 -20.94 -2.92 -8.15
C ALA A 65 -20.63 -2.77 -6.65
N GLY A 66 -21.07 -3.71 -5.80
CA GLY A 66 -20.88 -3.65 -4.35
C GLY A 66 -19.51 -4.14 -3.83
N GLY A 67 -18.60 -4.54 -4.73
CA GLY A 67 -17.22 -4.87 -4.38
C GLY A 67 -17.05 -6.07 -3.44
N ILE A 68 -15.97 -6.03 -2.64
CA ILE A 68 -15.52 -7.16 -1.80
C ILE A 68 -16.56 -7.57 -0.75
N ALA A 69 -17.32 -6.61 -0.21
CA ALA A 69 -18.40 -6.90 0.76
C ALA A 69 -19.48 -7.83 0.17
N MET A 70 -19.74 -7.73 -1.14
CA MET A 70 -20.67 -8.63 -1.83
C MET A 70 -20.09 -10.03 -1.98
N PHE A 71 -18.77 -10.17 -2.14
CA PHE A 71 -18.12 -11.47 -2.15
C PHE A 71 -18.25 -12.17 -0.79
N LEU A 72 -18.08 -11.42 0.31
CA LEU A 72 -18.33 -11.94 1.66
C LEU A 72 -19.77 -12.41 1.82
N MET A 73 -20.75 -11.59 1.40
CA MET A 73 -22.16 -11.97 1.49
C MET A 73 -22.50 -13.18 0.61
N LYS A 74 -21.82 -13.34 -0.53
CA LYS A 74 -22.03 -14.51 -1.40
C LYS A 74 -21.40 -15.78 -0.82
N ALA A 75 -20.24 -15.68 -0.18
CA ALA A 75 -19.53 -16.80 0.41
C ALA A 75 -20.16 -17.26 1.74
N TYR A 76 -20.54 -16.34 2.61
CA TYR A 76 -20.99 -16.63 3.98
C TYR A 76 -22.49 -16.38 4.23
N GLY A 77 -23.21 -15.88 3.23
CA GLY A 77 -24.63 -15.55 3.35
C GLY A 77 -24.88 -14.25 4.12
N LYS A 78 -26.15 -13.96 4.41
CA LYS A 78 -26.53 -12.83 5.27
C LYS A 78 -26.50 -13.31 6.72
N GLY A 79 -25.58 -12.78 7.53
CA GLY A 79 -25.42 -13.21 8.91
C GLY A 79 -24.33 -12.43 9.66
N THR A 80 -24.16 -12.79 10.93
CA THR A 80 -23.20 -12.15 11.84
C THR A 80 -21.75 -12.32 11.40
N VAL A 81 -21.39 -13.46 10.81
CA VAL A 81 -20.04 -13.71 10.28
C VAL A 81 -19.71 -12.71 9.16
N THR A 82 -20.60 -12.56 8.18
CA THR A 82 -20.45 -11.59 7.09
C THR A 82 -20.35 -10.17 7.61
N ALA A 83 -21.18 -9.79 8.58
CA ALA A 83 -21.14 -8.47 9.20
C ALA A 83 -19.83 -8.23 9.97
N GLY A 84 -19.37 -9.23 10.74
CA GLY A 84 -18.10 -9.15 11.47
C GLY A 84 -16.90 -9.01 10.54
N MET A 85 -16.84 -9.80 9.46
CA MET A 85 -15.77 -9.72 8.47
C MET A 85 -15.79 -8.39 7.70
N ALA A 86 -16.98 -7.87 7.37
CA ALA A 86 -17.12 -6.55 6.76
C ALA A 86 -16.66 -5.42 7.71
N LEU A 87 -16.93 -5.56 9.02
CA LEU A 87 -16.47 -4.60 10.03
C LEU A 87 -14.94 -4.64 10.21
N LEU A 88 -14.33 -5.82 10.23
CA LEU A 88 -12.87 -5.98 10.25
C LEU A 88 -12.22 -5.34 9.01
N MET A 89 -12.82 -5.53 7.84
CA MET A 89 -12.38 -4.87 6.60
C MET A 89 -12.49 -3.34 6.72
N TYR A 90 -13.59 -2.82 7.27
CA TYR A 90 -13.77 -1.39 7.51
C TYR A 90 -12.67 -0.83 8.44
N PHE A 91 -12.39 -1.49 9.57
CA PHE A 91 -11.32 -1.05 10.47
C PHE A 91 -9.95 -1.09 9.81
N SER A 92 -9.66 -2.14 9.02
CA SER A 92 -8.42 -2.24 8.25
C SER A 92 -8.24 -1.04 7.31
N MET A 93 -9.31 -0.62 6.61
CA MET A 93 -9.28 0.56 5.75
C MET A 93 -9.02 1.84 6.54
N VAL A 94 -9.70 2.04 7.68
CA VAL A 94 -9.51 3.23 8.52
C VAL A 94 -8.07 3.32 9.05
N ILE A 95 -7.49 2.20 9.47
CA ILE A 95 -6.10 2.14 9.94
C ILE A 95 -5.15 2.49 8.79
N ASN A 96 -5.39 1.97 7.59
CA ASN A 96 -4.54 2.23 6.42
C ASN A 96 -4.56 3.72 6.01
N GLU A 97 -5.75 4.34 5.96
CA GLU A 97 -5.87 5.79 5.69
C GLU A 97 -5.21 6.63 6.78
N SER A 98 -5.32 6.21 8.05
CA SER A 98 -4.66 6.89 9.17
C SER A 98 -3.13 6.84 9.07
N LEU A 99 -2.58 5.71 8.62
CA LEU A 99 -1.14 5.56 8.37
C LEU A 99 -0.69 6.52 7.27
N VAL A 100 -1.40 6.57 6.14
CA VAL A 100 -1.09 7.48 5.02
C VAL A 100 -1.13 8.94 5.48
N ALA A 101 -2.17 9.33 6.21
CA ALA A 101 -2.34 10.69 6.73
C ALA A 101 -1.21 11.08 7.70
N ARG A 102 -0.81 10.18 8.60
CA ARG A 102 0.30 10.44 9.53
C ARG A 102 1.63 10.56 8.78
N THR A 103 1.92 9.64 7.86
CA THR A 103 3.15 9.69 7.05
C THR A 103 3.24 11.00 6.26
N PHE A 104 2.13 11.45 5.68
CA PHE A 104 2.09 12.75 5.01
C PHE A 104 2.46 13.91 5.95
N GLY A 105 1.85 13.96 7.15
CA GLY A 105 2.15 15.00 8.13
C GLY A 105 3.62 14.99 8.55
N THR A 106 4.18 13.82 8.84
CA THR A 106 5.59 13.66 9.21
C THR A 106 6.53 14.10 8.09
N TYR A 107 6.33 13.63 6.85
CA TYR A 107 7.17 14.03 5.71
C TYR A 107 7.05 15.50 5.35
N THR A 108 5.86 16.08 5.48
CA THR A 108 5.67 17.51 5.23
C THR A 108 6.47 18.34 6.23
N LEU A 109 6.45 17.97 7.51
CA LEU A 109 7.20 18.70 8.55
C LEU A 109 8.70 18.42 8.51
N GLN A 110 9.12 17.26 8.03
CA GLN A 110 10.52 16.94 7.80
C GLN A 110 11.18 17.91 6.80
N LEU A 111 10.43 18.42 5.82
CA LEU A 111 10.93 19.44 4.88
C LEU A 111 11.26 20.78 5.56
N PHE A 112 10.70 21.03 6.74
CA PHE A 112 10.87 22.26 7.51
C PHE A 112 11.60 22.03 8.84
N ASP A 113 12.25 20.87 9.03
CA ASP A 113 12.94 20.47 10.27
C ASP A 113 12.05 20.59 11.53
N ALA A 114 10.74 20.34 11.40
CA ALA A 114 9.74 20.53 12.45
C ALA A 114 9.00 19.23 12.85
N GLU A 115 9.65 18.09 12.68
CA GLU A 115 9.06 16.75 12.80
C GLU A 115 8.56 16.38 14.22
N ASP A 116 9.15 16.97 15.27
CA ASP A 116 8.80 16.71 16.67
C ASP A 116 7.49 17.38 17.12
N ASN A 117 6.82 18.14 16.25
CA ASN A 117 5.58 18.79 16.62
C ASN A 117 4.41 17.80 16.64
N GLN A 118 4.17 17.28 17.84
CA GLN A 118 3.14 16.30 18.20
C GLN A 118 1.72 16.70 17.78
N PHE A 119 1.46 18.00 17.62
CA PHE A 119 0.16 18.54 17.22
C PHE A 119 0.05 18.78 15.70
N LEU A 120 1.12 19.25 15.06
CA LEU A 120 1.09 19.56 13.63
C LEU A 120 1.00 18.31 12.75
N VAL A 121 1.63 17.19 13.13
CA VAL A 121 1.55 15.94 12.34
C VAL A 121 0.09 15.48 12.21
N PRO A 122 -0.70 15.30 13.30
CA PRO A 122 -2.12 14.96 13.19
C PRO A 122 -2.95 16.04 12.47
N MET A 123 -2.67 17.32 12.72
CA MET A 123 -3.42 18.43 12.10
C MET A 123 -3.29 18.41 10.57
N LEU A 124 -2.08 18.23 10.05
CA LEU A 124 -1.83 18.09 8.61
C LEU A 124 -2.46 16.82 8.05
N GLY A 125 -2.39 15.71 8.78
CA GLY A 125 -3.05 14.45 8.40
C GLY A 125 -4.57 14.60 8.27
N VAL A 126 -5.23 15.22 9.25
CA VAL A 126 -6.67 15.52 9.18
C VAL A 126 -6.98 16.45 8.01
N GLY A 127 -6.15 17.49 7.80
CA GLY A 127 -6.28 18.38 6.64
C GLY A 127 -6.21 17.63 5.30
N LEU A 128 -5.28 16.68 5.16
CA LEU A 128 -5.19 15.81 3.99
C LEU A 128 -6.45 14.97 3.80
N LEU A 129 -6.96 14.34 4.86
CA LEU A 129 -8.18 13.52 4.78
C LEU A 129 -9.40 14.34 4.38
N VAL A 130 -9.55 15.56 4.89
CA VAL A 130 -10.63 16.48 4.49
C VAL A 130 -10.49 16.86 3.01
N ALA A 131 -9.28 17.18 2.55
CA ALA A 131 -9.03 17.47 1.15
C ALA A 131 -9.35 16.26 0.25
N ALA A 132 -8.91 15.06 0.64
CA ALA A 132 -9.20 13.81 -0.07
C ALA A 132 -10.71 13.52 -0.12
N PHE A 133 -11.44 13.80 0.98
CA PHE A 133 -12.89 13.67 1.02
C PHE A 133 -13.59 14.63 0.06
N ILE A 134 -13.15 15.89 -0.02
CA ILE A 134 -13.67 16.85 -0.99
C ILE A 134 -13.43 16.35 -2.41
N VAL A 135 -12.22 15.87 -2.72
CA VAL A 135 -11.89 15.28 -4.03
C VAL A 135 -12.77 14.06 -4.34
N ASN A 136 -13.08 13.23 -3.34
CA ASN A 136 -13.94 12.07 -3.50
C ASN A 136 -15.37 12.46 -3.95
N ILE A 137 -15.88 13.60 -3.48
CA ILE A 137 -17.21 14.11 -3.84
C ILE A 137 -17.24 14.75 -5.25
N LEU A 138 -16.12 15.28 -5.75
CA LEU A 138 -16.04 16.00 -7.03
C LEU A 138 -16.22 15.11 -8.29
N GLY A 139 -16.25 13.79 -8.14
CA GLY A 139 -16.73 12.85 -9.16
C GLY A 139 -15.67 11.90 -9.73
N ASN A 140 -16.12 10.70 -10.10
CA ASN A 140 -15.29 9.55 -10.45
C ASN A 140 -14.33 9.76 -11.64
N LYS A 141 -14.71 10.59 -12.63
CA LYS A 141 -13.86 10.83 -13.81
C LYS A 141 -12.60 11.62 -13.46
N PHE A 142 -12.72 12.61 -12.57
CA PHE A 142 -11.59 13.41 -12.10
C PHE A 142 -10.63 12.55 -11.27
N ILE A 143 -11.18 11.73 -10.37
CA ILE A 143 -10.41 10.80 -9.53
C ILE A 143 -9.61 9.80 -10.39
N GLY A 144 -10.23 9.25 -11.43
CA GLY A 144 -9.56 8.27 -12.31
C GLY A 144 -8.33 8.85 -13.02
N THR A 145 -8.46 10.05 -13.60
CA THR A 145 -7.32 10.73 -14.23
C THR A 145 -6.26 11.13 -13.21
N PHE A 146 -6.67 11.73 -12.08
CA PHE A 146 -5.74 12.16 -11.03
C PHE A 146 -4.94 10.98 -10.45
N SER A 147 -5.60 9.86 -10.18
CA SER A 147 -4.97 8.65 -9.68
C SER A 147 -3.98 8.06 -10.68
N THR A 148 -4.35 8.01 -11.98
CA THR A 148 -3.47 7.52 -13.05
C THR A 148 -2.19 8.36 -13.16
N VAL A 149 -2.33 9.70 -13.19
CA VAL A 149 -1.18 10.62 -13.28
C VAL A 149 -0.28 10.45 -12.06
N THR A 150 -0.86 10.41 -10.85
CA THR A 150 -0.10 10.23 -9.61
C THR A 150 0.62 8.88 -9.58
N ALA A 151 -0.01 7.81 -10.06
CA ALA A 151 0.61 6.49 -10.14
C ALA A 151 1.85 6.49 -11.04
N VAL A 152 1.75 7.12 -12.22
CA VAL A 152 2.89 7.23 -13.15
C VAL A 152 4.04 8.01 -12.51
N ILE A 153 3.76 9.14 -11.85
CA ILE A 153 4.76 9.94 -11.15
C ILE A 153 5.45 9.11 -10.06
N LYS A 154 4.67 8.38 -9.25
CA LYS A 154 5.22 7.52 -8.19
C LYS A 154 6.12 6.41 -8.74
N ILE A 155 5.69 5.73 -9.80
CA ILE A 155 6.48 4.66 -10.45
C ILE A 155 7.78 5.24 -11.01
N ALA A 156 7.71 6.38 -11.70
CA ALA A 156 8.89 7.06 -12.21
C ALA A 156 9.87 7.43 -11.08
N GLY A 157 9.37 7.95 -9.97
CA GLY A 157 10.17 8.24 -8.78
C GLY A 157 10.87 7.00 -8.22
N ILE A 158 10.16 5.86 -8.11
CA ILE A 158 10.75 4.60 -7.65
C ILE A 158 11.84 4.11 -8.60
N VAL A 159 11.61 4.16 -9.92
CA VAL A 159 12.61 3.74 -10.92
C VAL A 159 13.86 4.60 -10.84
N LEU A 160 13.69 5.93 -10.73
CA LEU A 160 14.81 6.85 -10.56
C LEU A 160 15.58 6.58 -9.26
N PHE A 161 14.87 6.34 -8.16
CA PHE A 161 15.49 6.03 -6.87
C PHE A 161 16.27 4.71 -6.93
N ALA A 162 15.72 3.67 -7.56
CA ALA A 162 16.39 2.39 -7.77
C ALA A 162 17.64 2.53 -8.65
N ALA A 163 17.56 3.31 -9.74
CA ALA A 163 18.70 3.56 -10.62
C ALA A 163 19.82 4.34 -9.91
N ALA A 164 19.46 5.37 -9.13
CA ALA A 164 20.42 6.11 -8.30
C ALA A 164 21.08 5.21 -7.24
N GLY A 165 20.29 4.36 -6.57
CA GLY A 165 20.81 3.39 -5.61
C GLY A 165 21.81 2.41 -6.23
N LEU A 166 21.50 1.87 -7.41
CA LEU A 166 22.40 0.99 -8.17
C LEU A 166 23.69 1.70 -8.62
N TRP A 167 23.58 2.98 -8.98
CA TRP A 167 24.73 3.79 -9.37
C TRP A 167 25.66 4.07 -8.18
N VAL A 168 25.09 4.42 -7.01
CA VAL A 168 25.85 4.68 -5.78
C VAL A 168 26.46 3.39 -5.20
N SER A 169 25.79 2.25 -5.32
CA SER A 169 26.31 0.95 -4.85
C SER A 169 27.43 0.38 -5.74
N GLY A 170 27.72 1.01 -6.89
CA GLY A 170 28.79 0.61 -7.79
C GLY A 170 28.60 -0.79 -8.40
N LEU A 171 27.36 -1.29 -8.49
CA LEU A 171 27.01 -2.64 -8.97
C LEU A 171 27.76 -3.78 -8.24
N THR A 172 28.25 -3.52 -7.03
CA THR A 172 28.87 -4.57 -6.22
C THR A 172 27.74 -5.38 -5.61
N PHE A 173 27.35 -6.45 -6.31
CA PHE A 173 26.54 -7.50 -5.74
C PHE A 173 27.45 -8.28 -4.78
N ASP A 174 27.76 -7.70 -3.62
CA ASP A 174 28.23 -8.51 -2.50
C ASP A 174 27.19 -9.62 -2.38
N SER A 175 27.64 -10.84 -2.64
CA SER A 175 26.81 -12.04 -2.56
C SER A 175 25.90 -11.85 -1.37
N VAL A 176 24.58 -11.99 -1.55
CA VAL A 176 23.65 -12.16 -0.44
C VAL A 176 23.98 -13.52 0.18
N GLY A 177 25.18 -13.64 0.72
CA GLY A 177 25.57 -14.67 1.62
C GLY A 177 24.66 -14.44 2.81
N VAL A 178 23.88 -15.46 3.11
CA VAL A 178 23.23 -15.61 4.40
C VAL A 178 24.36 -15.75 5.43
N THR A 179 25.08 -14.65 5.68
CA THR A 179 26.25 -14.62 6.56
C THR A 179 25.69 -14.68 7.97
N GLN A 180 25.62 -15.90 8.50
CA GLN A 180 25.62 -16.42 9.89
C GLN A 180 24.86 -15.67 11.02
N ARG A 181 24.59 -14.37 10.89
CA ARG A 181 23.72 -13.53 11.73
C ARG A 181 22.24 -13.62 11.33
N SER A 182 21.94 -13.97 10.07
CA SER A 182 20.58 -14.24 9.59
C SER A 182 20.16 -15.68 9.87
N SER A 183 20.03 -16.04 11.16
CA SER A 183 19.37 -17.31 11.52
C SER A 183 17.85 -17.14 11.37
N ALA A 184 17.13 -18.22 11.07
CA ALA A 184 15.66 -18.20 11.06
C ALA A 184 15.07 -17.68 12.38
N GLY A 185 15.79 -17.84 13.50
CA GLY A 185 15.42 -17.28 14.79
C GLY A 185 15.50 -15.75 14.85
N SER A 186 16.48 -15.13 14.18
CA SER A 186 16.57 -13.67 14.07
C SER A 186 15.46 -13.07 13.19
N PHE A 187 15.03 -13.82 12.16
CA PHE A 187 13.89 -13.41 11.34
C PHE A 187 12.57 -13.53 12.11
N LEU A 188 12.36 -14.66 12.81
CA LEU A 188 11.18 -14.86 13.65
C LEU A 188 11.08 -13.82 14.78
N SER A 189 12.20 -13.43 15.40
CA SER A 189 12.22 -12.37 16.40
C SER A 189 11.96 -10.96 15.84
N ALA A 190 12.22 -10.73 14.55
CA ALA A 190 11.89 -9.46 13.89
C ALA A 190 10.42 -9.39 13.45
N THR A 191 9.75 -10.54 13.30
CA THR A 191 8.33 -10.64 12.93
C THR A 191 7.37 -10.77 14.12
N ALA A 192 7.88 -10.92 15.34
CA ALA A 192 7.11 -11.05 16.58
C ALA A 192 7.10 -9.72 17.36
#